data_AF-A0A366D2P2-F1
#
_entry.id   AF-A0A366D2P2-F1
#
_cell.length_a   1.000
_cell.length_b   1.000
_cell.length_c   1.000
_cell.angle_alpha   90.00
_cell.angle_beta   90.00
_cell.angle_gamma   90.00
#
_symmetry.space_group_name_H-M   'P 1'
#
loop_
_entity.id
_entity.type
_entity.pdbx_description
1 polymer ?
#
loop_
_entity_poly.entity_id
_entity_poly.type
_entity_poly.pdbx_seq_one_letter_code
_entity_poly.pdbx_strand_id
1 'polypeptide(L)'
;MIGKLTTALALSATASALVFGSGVAAADTGTPGVALTGQATCTHKDNRIQIEIAAPIVYAQAGYQPDEKQQVRYRTVIYDAAQLTLSSAGEWEQGKATDTKPADLDDTKVEVLRNDPNAYKVVQEVEWLAPDGENVVASTDLAATGYLIKDGRTELGTFAFCQ
;
A
#
# COMPACT_ATOMS: atom_id res chain seq x y z
N MET A 1 -42.34 33.11 10.74
CA MET A 1 -41.86 31.74 11.08
C MET A 1 -40.34 31.77 11.06
N ILE A 2 -39.72 31.56 12.22
CA ILE A 2 -38.26 31.47 12.36
C ILE A 2 -37.88 30.01 12.08
N GLY A 3 -37.30 29.75 10.91
CA GLY A 3 -36.67 28.47 10.60
C GLY A 3 -35.23 28.50 11.09
N LYS A 4 -34.94 27.73 12.15
CA LYS A 4 -33.63 27.63 12.81
C LYS A 4 -32.58 27.04 11.87
N LEU A 5 -31.36 27.59 11.96
CA LEU A 5 -30.12 27.02 11.42
C LEU A 5 -29.90 25.59 11.92
N THR A 6 -29.44 24.71 11.03
CA THR A 6 -28.47 23.66 11.37
C THR A 6 -27.46 23.53 10.24
N THR A 7 -26.35 24.25 10.38
CA THR A 7 -25.10 23.98 9.67
C THR A 7 -24.65 22.58 10.08
N ALA A 8 -24.77 21.61 9.17
CA ALA A 8 -24.11 20.33 9.34
C ALA A 8 -22.61 20.57 9.14
N LEU A 9 -21.88 20.78 10.24
CA LEU A 9 -20.44 20.51 10.25
C LEU A 9 -20.29 19.02 9.95
N ALA A 10 -20.02 18.68 8.69
CA ALA A 10 -19.44 17.39 8.36
C ALA A 10 -18.08 17.35 9.05
N LEU A 11 -18.06 16.72 10.22
CA LEU A 11 -16.85 16.41 10.95
C LEU A 11 -16.03 15.51 10.02
N SER A 12 -15.02 16.10 9.38
CA SER A 12 -14.00 15.36 8.65
C SER A 12 -13.30 14.47 9.67
N ALA A 13 -13.77 13.23 9.79
CA ALA A 13 -13.09 12.19 10.53
C ALA A 13 -11.79 11.89 9.76
N THR A 14 -10.74 12.65 10.05
CA THR A 14 -9.38 12.18 9.88
C THR A 14 -9.25 10.93 10.72
N ALA A 15 -9.45 9.77 10.09
CA ALA A 15 -9.07 8.48 10.65
C ALA A 15 -7.54 8.42 10.68
N SER A 16 -6.94 9.11 11.65
CA SER A 16 -5.57 8.86 12.06
C SER A 16 -5.55 7.48 12.74
N ALA A 17 -5.44 6.42 11.94
CA ALA A 17 -5.15 5.09 12.45
C ALA A 17 -3.66 5.03 12.86
N LEU A 18 -3.36 5.61 14.02
CA LEU A 18 -2.19 5.25 14.79
C LEU A 18 -2.47 3.90 15.45
N VAL A 19 -1.80 2.84 14.99
CA VAL A 19 -1.74 1.57 15.72
C VAL A 19 -0.27 1.19 15.91
N PHE A 20 0.19 1.25 17.15
CA PHE A 20 1.47 0.72 17.59
C PHE A 20 1.30 -0.74 18.02
N GLY A 21 2.19 -1.62 17.54
CA GLY A 21 2.47 -2.93 18.14
C GLY A 21 2.01 -4.14 17.31
N SER A 22 2.99 -4.91 16.83
CA SER A 22 2.90 -6.21 16.12
C SER A 22 2.03 -6.22 14.84
N GLY A 23 2.72 -6.19 13.70
CA GLY A 23 2.15 -6.13 12.35
C GLY A 23 1.16 -7.24 12.05
N VAL A 24 -0.12 -6.86 12.06
CA VAL A 24 -1.12 -7.35 11.14
C VAL A 24 -1.69 -6.10 10.48
N ALA A 25 -1.53 -5.99 9.16
CA ALA A 25 -2.21 -4.95 8.39
C ALA A 25 -3.69 -5.04 8.76
N ALA A 26 -4.23 -4.00 9.39
CA ALA A 26 -5.63 -3.97 9.77
C ALA A 26 -6.44 -4.12 8.49
N ALA A 27 -7.05 -5.30 8.31
CA ALA A 27 -8.01 -5.55 7.25
C ALA A 27 -9.27 -4.77 7.60
N ASP A 28 -9.26 -3.47 7.29
CA ASP A 28 -10.47 -2.67 7.31
C ASP A 28 -11.35 -3.18 6.16
N THR A 29 -12.47 -3.81 6.50
CA THR A 29 -13.36 -4.42 5.53
C THR A 29 -14.05 -3.34 4.70
N GLY A 30 -13.76 -3.30 3.39
CA GLY A 30 -14.69 -2.86 2.34
C GLY A 30 -15.22 -1.43 2.41
N THR A 31 -14.41 -0.45 2.83
CA THR A 31 -14.81 0.96 2.71
C THR A 31 -14.40 1.48 1.33
N PRO A 32 -15.32 2.08 0.54
CA PRO A 32 -14.97 2.67 -0.75
C PRO A 32 -13.84 3.70 -0.64
N GLY A 33 -12.90 3.64 -1.59
CA GLY A 33 -11.72 4.51 -1.65
C GLY A 33 -10.58 4.12 -0.70
N VAL A 34 -10.70 3.00 0.02
CA VAL A 34 -9.63 2.50 0.89
C VAL A 34 -8.60 1.70 0.10
N ALA A 35 -7.34 1.91 0.45
CA ALA A 35 -6.22 1.06 0.05
C ALA A 35 -5.39 0.70 1.29
N LEU A 36 -5.01 -0.57 1.42
CA LEU A 36 -4.28 -1.11 2.57
C LEU A 36 -2.99 -1.78 2.11
N THR A 37 -1.89 -1.51 2.83
CA THR A 37 -0.57 -2.07 2.51
C THR A 37 -0.57 -3.59 2.66
N GLY A 38 0.12 -4.27 1.75
CA GLY A 38 0.46 -5.68 1.91
C GLY A 38 1.55 -5.91 2.94
N GLN A 39 1.74 -7.17 3.36
CA GLN A 39 2.88 -7.56 4.19
C GLN A 39 4.16 -7.56 3.36
N ALA A 40 5.22 -6.92 3.86
CA ALA A 40 6.55 -6.96 3.26
C ALA A 40 7.42 -8.04 3.93
N THR A 41 8.06 -8.88 3.11
CA THR A 41 9.06 -9.87 3.51
C THR A 41 10.41 -9.51 2.90
N CYS A 42 11.45 -9.53 3.73
CA CYS A 42 12.82 -9.22 3.36
C CYS A 42 13.65 -10.49 3.56
N THR A 43 14.24 -11.01 2.49
CA THR A 43 15.04 -12.25 2.53
C THR A 43 16.47 -11.96 2.11
N HIS A 44 17.42 -12.38 2.93
CA HIS A 44 18.84 -12.25 2.61
C HIS A 44 19.30 -13.43 1.78
N LYS A 45 19.91 -13.13 0.64
CA LYS A 45 20.49 -14.15 -0.24
C LYS A 45 21.81 -13.65 -0.81
N ASP A 46 22.89 -14.22 -0.31
CA ASP A 46 24.26 -13.87 -0.69
C ASP A 46 24.50 -12.34 -0.56
N ASN A 47 24.81 -11.67 -1.68
CA ASN A 47 25.06 -10.22 -1.77
C ASN A 47 23.81 -9.41 -2.18
N ARG A 48 22.60 -9.97 -2.05
CA ARG A 48 21.34 -9.30 -2.40
C ARG A 48 20.33 -9.40 -1.27
N ILE A 49 19.46 -8.41 -1.24
CA ILE A 49 18.24 -8.44 -0.42
C ILE A 49 17.07 -8.57 -1.39
N GLN A 50 16.29 -9.62 -1.20
CA GLN A 50 15.06 -9.87 -1.94
C GLN A 50 13.89 -9.37 -1.11
N ILE A 51 13.16 -8.42 -1.66
CA ILE A 51 11.99 -7.83 -1.01
C ILE A 51 10.76 -8.31 -1.77
N GLU A 52 9.90 -9.03 -1.07
CA GLU A 52 8.59 -9.46 -1.55
C GLU A 52 7.54 -8.68 -0.79
N ILE A 53 6.56 -8.13 -1.49
CA ILE A 53 5.42 -7.47 -0.85
C ILE A 53 4.14 -8.02 -1.45
N ALA A 54 3.22 -8.44 -0.58
CA ALA A 54 1.90 -8.84 -1.02
C ALA A 54 1.19 -7.67 -1.71
N ALA A 55 0.34 -7.96 -2.68
CA ALA A 55 -0.47 -6.94 -3.34
C ALA A 55 -1.29 -6.14 -2.29
N PRO A 56 -1.47 -4.82 -2.50
CA PRO A 56 -2.31 -4.03 -1.63
C PRO A 56 -3.78 -4.43 -1.82
N ILE A 57 -4.58 -4.29 -0.76
CA ILE A 57 -6.04 -4.43 -0.86
C ILE A 57 -6.58 -3.06 -1.27
N VAL A 58 -7.17 -2.95 -2.45
CA VAL A 58 -7.65 -1.66 -3.00
C VAL A 58 -9.12 -1.77 -3.40
N TYR A 59 -9.97 -0.88 -2.89
CA TYR A 59 -11.39 -0.77 -3.27
C TYR A 59 -11.63 0.41 -4.21
N ALA A 60 -12.73 0.39 -4.98
CA ALA A 60 -13.09 1.53 -5.84
C ALA A 60 -13.46 2.75 -5.00
N GLN A 61 -13.27 3.95 -5.55
CA GLN A 61 -13.63 5.20 -4.89
C GLN A 61 -15.14 5.31 -4.64
N ALA A 62 -15.50 6.15 -3.66
CA ALA A 62 -16.89 6.50 -3.42
C ALA A 62 -17.51 7.15 -4.67
N GLY A 63 -18.77 6.79 -4.96
CA GLY A 63 -19.52 7.31 -6.10
C GLY A 63 -19.65 6.36 -7.29
N TYR A 64 -18.89 5.26 -7.31
CA TYR A 64 -19.15 4.13 -8.21
C TYR A 64 -20.42 3.40 -7.80
N GLN A 65 -21.21 2.96 -8.78
CA GLN A 65 -22.41 2.15 -8.52
C GLN A 65 -22.02 0.75 -8.00
N PRO A 66 -22.93 0.04 -7.32
CA PRO A 66 -22.71 -1.35 -6.96
C PRO A 66 -22.32 -2.18 -8.18
N ASP A 67 -21.26 -2.99 -8.04
CA ASP A 67 -20.64 -3.79 -9.10
C ASP A 67 -19.99 -3.00 -10.27
N GLU A 68 -20.05 -1.66 -10.25
CA GLU A 68 -19.30 -0.83 -11.20
C GLU A 68 -17.81 -0.93 -10.91
N LYS A 69 -17.04 -1.22 -11.96
CA LYS A 69 -15.61 -1.49 -11.84
C LYS A 69 -14.81 -0.23 -12.09
N GLN A 70 -14.06 0.21 -11.10
CA GLN A 70 -13.00 1.18 -11.28
C GLN A 70 -11.69 0.46 -11.61
N GLN A 71 -10.96 0.98 -12.60
CA GLN A 71 -9.60 0.52 -12.85
C GLN A 71 -8.66 1.15 -11.82
N VAL A 72 -7.82 0.32 -11.23
CA VAL A 72 -6.79 0.73 -10.29
C VAL A 72 -5.46 0.18 -10.76
N ARG A 73 -4.38 0.86 -10.42
CA ARG A 73 -3.03 0.34 -10.62
C ARG A 73 -2.18 0.59 -9.39
N TYR A 74 -1.19 -0.26 -9.19
CA TYR A 74 -0.20 -0.03 -8.16
C TYR A 74 1.19 -0.42 -8.61
N ARG A 75 2.21 0.14 -7.99
CA ARG A 75 3.60 -0.32 -8.14
C ARG A 75 4.32 -0.30 -6.81
N THR A 76 5.33 -1.16 -6.69
CA THR A 76 6.20 -1.19 -5.51
C THR A 76 7.43 -0.33 -5.74
N VAL A 77 7.73 0.57 -4.82
CA VAL A 77 8.88 1.47 -4.85
C VAL A 77 9.72 1.28 -3.60
N ILE A 78 11.03 1.20 -3.76
CA ILE A 78 11.98 0.94 -2.69
C ILE A 78 12.95 2.09 -2.59
N TYR A 79 13.01 2.68 -1.40
CA TYR A 79 13.88 3.79 -1.06
C TYR A 79 14.98 3.31 -0.13
N ASP A 80 16.19 3.85 -0.33
CA ASP A 80 17.23 3.82 0.68
C ASP A 80 16.78 4.70 1.86
N ALA A 81 16.68 4.14 3.06
CA ALA A 81 16.18 4.84 4.23
C ALA A 81 17.17 5.86 4.80
N ALA A 82 18.47 5.72 4.52
CA ALA A 82 19.50 6.63 4.99
C ALA A 82 19.65 7.84 4.04
N GLN A 83 19.60 7.60 2.74
CA GLN A 83 19.79 8.62 1.70
C GLN A 83 18.47 9.21 1.19
N LEU A 84 17.34 8.56 1.48
CA LEU A 84 16.01 8.89 0.96
C LEU A 84 15.95 8.94 -0.57
N THR A 85 16.82 8.16 -1.22
CA THR A 85 16.88 8.06 -2.69
C THR A 85 16.17 6.81 -3.17
N LEU A 86 15.57 6.91 -4.36
CA LEU A 86 14.98 5.76 -5.04
C LEU A 86 16.07 4.72 -5.34
N SER A 87 15.93 3.53 -4.75
CA SER A 87 16.81 2.40 -5.00
C SER A 87 16.29 1.50 -6.11
N SER A 88 14.98 1.27 -6.17
CA SER A 88 14.34 0.43 -7.18
C SER A 88 12.84 0.72 -7.28
N ALA A 89 12.24 0.46 -8.43
CA ALA A 89 10.81 0.51 -8.65
C ALA A 89 10.38 -0.68 -9.50
N GLY A 90 9.28 -1.33 -9.11
CA GLY A 90 8.60 -2.35 -9.91
C GLY A 90 7.76 -1.73 -11.02
N GLU A 91 7.23 -2.61 -11.87
CA GLU A 91 6.27 -2.23 -12.90
C GLU A 91 4.90 -1.92 -12.29
N TRP A 92 4.05 -1.25 -13.07
CA TRP A 92 2.66 -0.99 -12.69
C TRP A 92 1.82 -2.23 -12.95
N GLU A 93 1.27 -2.79 -11.87
CA GLU A 93 0.23 -3.81 -11.93
C GLU A 93 -1.14 -3.17 -11.96
N GLN A 94 -2.08 -3.75 -12.68
CA GLN A 94 -3.42 -3.19 -12.87
C GLN A 94 -4.51 -4.19 -12.50
N GLY A 95 -5.57 -3.68 -11.88
CA GLY A 95 -6.71 -4.46 -11.46
C GLY A 95 -8.01 -3.68 -11.58
N LYS A 96 -9.12 -4.33 -11.25
CA LYS A 96 -10.45 -3.72 -11.23
C LYS A 96 -11.11 -3.93 -9.88
N ALA A 97 -11.35 -2.85 -9.15
CA ALA A 97 -12.05 -2.86 -7.87
C ALA A 97 -13.51 -2.47 -8.04
N THR A 98 -14.36 -2.88 -7.10
CA THR A 98 -15.69 -2.28 -6.86
C THR A 98 -15.73 -1.64 -5.48
N ASP A 99 -16.84 -1.01 -5.13
CA ASP A 99 -17.11 -0.47 -3.80
C ASP A 99 -17.04 -1.52 -2.67
N THR A 100 -17.29 -2.78 -3.01
CA THR A 100 -17.48 -3.90 -2.08
C THR A 100 -16.50 -5.05 -2.29
N LYS A 101 -15.82 -5.10 -3.45
CA LYS A 101 -14.82 -6.13 -3.79
C LYS A 101 -13.48 -5.48 -4.10
N PRO A 102 -12.39 -5.95 -3.50
CA PRO A 102 -11.07 -5.41 -3.78
C PRO A 102 -10.65 -5.74 -5.21
N ALA A 103 -9.72 -4.95 -5.74
CA ALA A 103 -9.07 -5.26 -7.01
C ALA A 103 -8.33 -6.60 -6.94
N ASP A 104 -8.46 -7.36 -8.01
CA ASP A 104 -7.62 -8.52 -8.29
C ASP A 104 -6.25 -8.00 -8.74
N LEU A 105 -5.26 -8.13 -7.86
CA LEU A 105 -3.90 -7.59 -8.00
C LEU A 105 -2.90 -8.68 -7.60
N ASP A 106 -1.83 -8.83 -8.37
CA ASP A 106 -0.79 -9.85 -8.16
C ASP A 106 0.35 -9.33 -7.29
N ASP A 107 0.90 -10.17 -6.40
CA ASP A 107 2.03 -9.82 -5.52
C ASP A 107 3.27 -9.34 -6.30
N THR A 108 4.05 -8.42 -5.70
CA THR A 108 5.27 -7.91 -6.33
C THR A 108 6.53 -8.43 -5.66
N LYS A 109 7.53 -8.76 -6.48
CA LYS A 109 8.89 -9.12 -6.03
C LYS A 109 9.91 -8.18 -6.64
N VAL A 110 10.76 -7.60 -5.79
CA VAL A 110 11.82 -6.67 -6.21
C VAL A 110 13.14 -7.10 -5.58
N GLU A 111 14.20 -7.14 -6.38
CA GLU A 111 15.56 -7.39 -5.88
C GLU A 111 16.31 -6.07 -5.73
N VAL A 112 16.98 -5.88 -4.60
CA VAL A 112 17.91 -4.76 -4.37
C VAL A 112 19.29 -5.28 -4.01
N LEU A 113 20.33 -4.56 -4.43
CA LEU A 113 21.70 -4.90 -4.07
C LEU A 113 21.88 -4.70 -2.58
N ARG A 114 22.51 -5.66 -1.91
CA ARG A 114 22.91 -5.47 -0.51
C ARG A 114 24.10 -4.53 -0.50
N ASN A 115 23.98 -3.41 0.19
CA ASN A 115 25.07 -2.49 0.42
C ASN A 115 25.00 -2.07 1.88
N ASP A 116 25.74 -2.74 2.76
CA ASP A 116 25.77 -2.36 4.18
C ASP A 116 26.35 -0.92 4.28
N PRO A 117 25.72 0.03 4.99
CA PRO A 117 24.71 -0.13 6.05
C PRO A 117 23.26 0.21 5.63
N ASN A 118 22.89 0.00 4.37
CA ASN A 118 21.61 0.47 3.84
C ASN A 118 20.42 -0.28 4.47
N ALA A 119 19.48 0.49 5.00
CA ALA A 119 18.15 0.02 5.37
C ALA A 119 17.17 0.46 4.28
N TYR A 120 16.19 -0.37 3.95
CA TYR A 120 15.24 -0.09 2.87
C TYR A 120 13.84 0.19 3.40
N LYS A 121 13.20 1.20 2.83
CA LYS A 121 11.78 1.51 3.01
C LYS A 121 11.02 1.15 1.74
N VAL A 122 9.99 0.33 1.89
CA VAL A 122 9.11 -0.10 0.80
C VAL A 122 7.82 0.68 0.85
N VAL A 123 7.39 1.18 -0.30
CA VAL A 123 6.15 1.95 -0.49
C VAL A 123 5.41 1.35 -1.67
N GLN A 124 4.11 1.09 -1.52
CA GLN A 124 3.24 0.78 -2.65
C GLN A 124 2.51 2.06 -3.06
N GLU A 125 2.79 2.54 -4.26
CA GLU A 125 2.09 3.68 -4.85
C GLU A 125 0.83 3.14 -5.53
N VAL A 126 -0.35 3.58 -5.11
CA VAL A 126 -1.65 3.14 -5.62
C VAL A 126 -2.33 4.31 -6.32
N GLU A 127 -2.89 4.06 -7.50
CA GLU A 127 -3.62 5.04 -8.29
C GLU A 127 -4.98 4.50 -8.72
N TRP A 128 -6.01 5.33 -8.54
CA TRP A 128 -7.33 5.11 -9.11
C TRP A 128 -7.42 5.85 -10.43
N LEU A 129 -7.89 5.16 -11.46
CA LEU A 129 -7.97 5.70 -12.80
C LEU A 129 -9.41 6.10 -13.13
N ALA A 130 -9.53 7.11 -14.01
CA ALA A 130 -10.77 7.47 -14.66
C ALA A 130 -11.27 6.30 -15.54
N PRO A 131 -12.54 6.32 -16.00
CA PRO A 131 -13.07 5.28 -16.87
C PRO A 131 -12.32 5.08 -18.20
N ASP A 132 -11.53 6.07 -18.63
CA ASP A 132 -10.65 5.97 -19.80
C ASP A 132 -9.41 5.08 -19.56
N GLY A 133 -9.09 4.75 -18.30
CA GLY A 133 -7.95 3.95 -17.91
C GLY A 133 -6.59 4.65 -18.04
N GLU A 134 -6.57 5.95 -18.34
CA GLU A 134 -5.34 6.72 -18.59
C GLU A 134 -5.13 7.82 -17.55
N ASN A 135 -6.20 8.48 -17.13
CA ASN A 135 -6.11 9.63 -16.23
C ASN A 135 -6.22 9.20 -14.77
N VAL A 136 -5.27 9.63 -13.94
CA VAL A 136 -5.31 9.40 -12.49
C VAL A 136 -6.31 10.36 -11.85
N VAL A 137 -7.29 9.82 -11.13
CA VAL A 137 -8.30 10.62 -10.40
C VAL A 137 -7.99 10.74 -8.92
N ALA A 138 -7.23 9.81 -8.37
CA ALA A 138 -6.68 9.87 -7.03
C ALA A 138 -5.47 8.94 -6.89
N SER A 139 -4.64 9.20 -5.88
CA SER A 139 -3.50 8.36 -5.54
C SER A 139 -3.27 8.32 -4.03
N THR A 140 -2.55 7.29 -3.58
CA THR A 140 -2.07 7.18 -2.20
C THR A 140 -0.79 6.37 -2.13
N ASP A 141 0.05 6.68 -1.14
CA ASP A 141 1.29 5.98 -0.88
C ASP A 141 1.14 5.13 0.38
N LEU A 142 1.32 3.83 0.24
CA LEU A 142 1.19 2.85 1.31
C LEU A 142 2.58 2.39 1.73
N ALA A 143 3.13 3.02 2.76
CA ALA A 143 4.41 2.59 3.33
C ALA A 143 4.22 1.28 4.12
N ALA A 144 5.10 0.31 3.90
CA ALA A 144 5.16 -0.87 4.74
C ALA A 144 5.48 -0.46 6.18
N THR A 145 4.64 -0.88 7.12
CA THR A 145 4.74 -0.53 8.55
C THR A 145 5.52 -1.56 9.37
N GLY A 146 5.86 -2.70 8.76
CA GLY A 146 6.69 -3.73 9.34
C GLY A 146 7.25 -4.67 8.27
N TYR A 147 8.44 -5.19 8.53
CA TYR A 147 9.17 -6.08 7.62
C TYR A 147 9.41 -7.41 8.29
N LEU A 148 8.95 -8.48 7.67
CA LEU A 148 9.28 -9.84 8.10
C LEU A 148 10.66 -10.21 7.57
N ILE A 149 11.67 -10.27 8.43
CA ILE A 149 13.04 -10.60 8.01
C ILE A 149 13.26 -12.12 8.10
N LYS A 150 13.77 -12.70 7.01
CA LYS A 150 14.11 -14.12 6.93
C LYS A 150 15.56 -14.33 6.50
N ASP A 151 16.25 -15.23 7.20
CA ASP A 151 17.51 -15.82 6.76
C ASP A 151 17.21 -17.18 6.13
N GLY A 152 17.16 -17.21 4.79
CA GLY A 152 16.66 -18.35 4.04
C GLY A 152 15.20 -18.67 4.39
N ARG A 153 14.98 -19.73 5.18
CA ARG A 153 13.65 -20.17 5.63
C ARG A 153 13.31 -19.80 7.07
N THR A 154 14.27 -19.29 7.83
CA THR A 154 14.11 -19.00 9.26
C THR A 154 13.63 -17.56 9.44
N GLU A 155 12.52 -17.38 10.15
CA GLU A 155 12.04 -16.06 10.55
C GLU A 155 12.88 -15.51 11.71
N LEU A 156 13.43 -14.31 11.52
CA LEU A 156 14.21 -13.61 12.54
C LEU A 156 13.37 -12.63 13.36
N GLY A 157 12.25 -12.17 12.81
CA GLY A 157 11.28 -11.30 13.49
C GLY A 157 10.68 -10.22 12.58
N THR A 158 9.93 -9.31 13.19
CA THR A 158 9.38 -8.12 12.51
C THR A 158 10.16 -6.87 12.88
N PHE A 159 10.58 -6.11 11.87
CA PHE A 159 11.44 -4.93 12.03
C PHE A 159 10.81 -3.69 11.38
N ALA A 160 11.31 -2.50 11.75
CA ALA A 160 10.84 -1.22 11.20
C ALA A 160 11.41 -0.91 9.81
N PHE A 161 12.48 -1.60 9.41
CA PHE A 161 13.12 -1.48 8.10
C PHE A 161 13.59 -2.86 7.61
N CYS A 162 13.75 -3.01 6.30
CA CYS A 162 14.44 -4.15 5.71
C CYS A 162 15.94 -3.87 5.68
N GLN A 163 16.72 -4.63 6.44
CA GLN A 163 18.17 -4.50 6.64
C GLN A 163 18.80 -5.86 6.46
#